data_AF-A0A961V552-F1
#
_entry.id   AF-A0A961V552-F1
#
_cell.length_a   1.000
_cell.length_b   1.000
_cell.length_c   1.000
_cell.angle_alpha   90.00
_cell.angle_beta   90.00
_cell.angle_gamma   90.00
#
_symmetry.space_group_name_H-M   'P 1'
#
loop_
_entity.id
_entity.type
_entity.pdbx_description
1 polymer ?
#
loop_
_entity_poly.entity_id
_entity_poly.type
_entity_poly.pdbx_seq_one_letter_code
_entity_poly.pdbx_strand_id
1 'polypeptide(L)'
;MMAADTSAPVTAAFLKKMREVGVHTIIRYFDHKDETLPGKTLTFEERMQISQAGFHILVVFQHWGQRISTFRDHKRGKADAIRALTLAHDVGQPVGSAI
;
A
#
# COMPACT_ATOMS: atom_id res chain seq x y z
N MET A 1 19.95 0.15 -0.52
CA MET A 1 18.71 0.91 -0.71
C MET A 1 17.79 0.56 0.46
N MET A 2 17.23 1.54 1.17
CA MET A 2 16.35 1.31 2.33
C MET A 2 14.90 1.61 1.95
N ALA A 3 14.00 0.75 2.42
CA ALA A 3 12.56 0.91 2.30
C ALA A 3 11.92 0.94 3.70
N ALA A 4 10.79 1.61 3.82
CA ALA A 4 9.96 1.58 5.01
C ALA A 4 8.51 1.28 4.62
N ASP A 5 7.86 0.36 5.31
CA ASP A 5 6.42 0.19 5.27
C ASP A 5 5.75 0.93 6.43
N THR A 6 4.48 1.27 6.25
CA THR A 6 3.63 1.77 7.32
C THR A 6 2.20 1.38 7.02
N SER A 7 1.43 1.00 8.04
CA SER A 7 -0.02 0.81 7.94
C SER A 7 -0.81 2.09 8.19
N ALA A 8 -0.15 3.18 8.60
CA ALA A 8 -0.75 4.50 8.78
C ALA A 8 -0.46 5.39 7.56
N PRO A 9 -1.34 6.36 7.25
CA PRO A 9 -1.09 7.37 6.22
C PRO A 9 0.22 8.12 6.46
N VAL A 10 0.93 8.45 5.38
CA VAL A 10 2.14 9.26 5.48
C VAL A 10 1.84 10.75 5.60
N THR A 11 2.72 11.45 6.29
CA THR A 11 2.71 12.92 6.38
C THR A 11 3.98 13.50 5.79
N ALA A 12 3.99 14.79 5.45
CA ALA A 12 5.20 15.48 5.01
C ALA A 12 6.35 15.38 6.05
N ALA A 13 6.02 15.45 7.34
CA ALA A 13 6.99 15.29 8.42
C ALA A 13 7.59 13.88 8.46
N PHE A 14 6.76 12.85 8.29
CA PHE A 14 7.20 11.46 8.19
C PHE A 14 8.14 11.27 6.99
N LEU A 15 7.73 11.72 5.80
CA LEU A 15 8.53 11.60 4.57
C LEU A 15 9.87 12.31 4.70
N LYS A 16 9.89 13.52 5.28
CA LYS A 16 11.15 14.23 5.56
C LYS A 16 12.08 13.40 6.45
N LYS A 17 11.56 12.83 7.54
CA LYS A 17 12.36 12.00 8.47
C LYS A 17 12.87 10.72 7.80
N MET A 18 12.04 10.08 6.99
CA MET A 18 12.44 8.90 6.21
C MET A 18 13.60 9.22 5.27
N ARG A 19 13.57 10.39 4.62
CA ARG A 19 14.66 10.83 3.75
C ARG A 19 15.93 11.12 4.55
N GLU A 20 15.83 11.77 5.70
CA GLU A 20 16.97 12.04 6.59
C GLU A 20 17.69 10.74 7.03
N VAL A 21 16.95 9.65 7.27
CA VAL A 21 17.53 8.34 7.66
C VAL A 21 17.88 7.43 6.47
N GLY A 22 17.80 7.93 5.23
CA GLY A 22 18.26 7.21 4.05
C GLY A 22 17.24 6.28 3.39
N VAL A 23 15.97 6.34 3.76
CA VAL A 23 14.88 5.61 3.06
C VAL A 23 14.56 6.31 1.75
N HIS A 24 14.39 5.54 0.67
CA HIS A 24 14.04 6.06 -0.68
C HIS A 24 12.80 5.40 -1.26
N THR A 25 12.28 4.36 -0.61
CA THR A 25 11.07 3.65 -1.02
C THR A 25 10.09 3.59 0.14
N ILE A 26 8.86 4.00 -0.09
CA ILE A 26 7.75 3.82 0.85
C ILE A 26 6.88 2.67 0.35
N ILE A 27 6.60 1.72 1.23
CA ILE A 27 5.69 0.60 0.97
C ILE A 27 4.35 0.93 1.63
N ARG A 28 3.27 0.92 0.83
CA ARG A 28 1.90 1.17 1.32
C ARG A 28 0.98 0.01 0.99
N TYR A 29 -0.17 -0.02 1.63
CA TYR A 29 -1.05 -1.18 1.59
C TYR A 29 -2.28 -0.94 0.73
N PHE A 30 -2.71 -1.99 0.05
CA PHE A 30 -4.08 -2.16 -0.41
C PHE A 30 -4.81 -3.14 0.49
N ASP A 31 -6.13 -2.94 0.58
CA ASP A 31 -6.96 -3.71 1.48
C ASP A 31 -8.43 -3.79 1.02
N HIS A 32 -9.20 -4.61 1.72
CA HIS A 32 -10.65 -4.66 1.59
C HIS A 32 -11.34 -3.50 2.31
N LYS A 33 -12.59 -3.26 1.93
CA LYS A 33 -13.40 -2.13 2.45
C LYS A 33 -13.78 -2.27 3.92
N ASP A 34 -13.77 -3.50 4.44
CA ASP A 34 -14.04 -3.84 5.83
C ASP A 34 -12.78 -3.87 6.71
N GLU A 35 -11.66 -3.33 6.21
CA GLU A 35 -10.49 -3.05 7.05
C GLU A 35 -10.85 -2.04 8.15
N THR A 36 -10.33 -2.34 9.34
CA THR A 36 -10.54 -1.60 10.59
C THR A 36 -9.43 -0.62 10.92
N LEU A 37 -8.24 -0.77 10.33
CA LEU A 37 -7.11 0.14 10.49
C LEU A 37 -7.33 1.42 9.65
N PRO A 38 -7.60 2.57 10.30
CA PRO A 38 -7.93 3.80 9.58
C PRO A 38 -6.76 4.26 8.70
N GLY A 39 -7.04 4.50 7.41
CA GLY A 39 -6.04 5.02 6.48
C GLY A 39 -4.97 4.01 6.03
N LYS A 40 -5.18 2.70 6.25
CA LYS A 40 -4.25 1.68 5.76
C LYS A 40 -4.18 1.60 4.24
N THR A 41 -5.33 1.68 3.57
CA THR A 41 -5.41 1.64 2.11
C THR A 41 -4.88 2.93 1.50
N LEU A 42 -3.86 2.81 0.65
CA LEU A 42 -3.27 3.93 -0.10
C LEU A 42 -4.33 4.65 -0.95
N THR A 43 -4.36 5.98 -0.89
CA THR A 43 -5.20 6.81 -1.77
C THR A 43 -4.39 7.45 -2.88
N PHE A 44 -5.08 7.99 -3.90
CA PHE A 44 -4.43 8.75 -4.97
C PHE A 44 -3.70 9.98 -4.42
N GLU A 45 -4.30 10.75 -3.50
CA GLU A 45 -3.64 11.94 -2.93
C GLU A 45 -2.38 11.56 -2.14
N GLU A 46 -2.45 10.49 -1.35
CA GLU A 46 -1.29 10.01 -0.60
C GLU A 46 -0.16 9.55 -1.53
N ARG A 47 -0.48 8.80 -2.60
CA ARG A 47 0.50 8.39 -3.61
C ARG A 47 1.18 9.61 -4.24
N MET A 48 0.41 10.64 -4.59
CA MET A 48 0.94 11.88 -5.16
C MET A 48 1.87 12.59 -4.18
N GLN A 49 1.50 12.66 -2.89
CA GLN A 49 2.35 13.25 -1.85
C GLN A 49 3.70 12.50 -1.72
N ILE A 50 3.67 11.16 -1.71
CA ILE A 50 4.90 10.35 -1.64
C ILE A 50 5.78 10.58 -2.89
N SER A 51 5.17 10.58 -4.07
CA SER A 51 5.88 10.79 -5.34
C SER A 51 6.47 12.19 -5.45
N GLN A 52 5.75 13.22 -5.03
CA GLN A 52 6.22 14.62 -5.01
C GLN A 52 7.36 14.83 -4.02
N ALA A 53 7.39 14.05 -2.93
CA ALA A 53 8.51 14.02 -2.00
C ALA A 53 9.74 13.23 -2.53
N GLY A 54 9.68 12.71 -3.75
CA GLY A 54 10.81 12.06 -4.43
C GLY A 54 11.07 10.61 -4.04
N PHE A 55 10.09 9.94 -3.43
CA PHE A 55 10.21 8.53 -3.06
C PHE A 55 9.73 7.59 -4.19
N HIS A 56 10.34 6.42 -4.26
CA HIS A 56 9.74 5.27 -4.94
C HIS A 56 8.59 4.71 -4.10
N ILE A 57 7.64 4.05 -4.77
CA ILE A 57 6.47 3.47 -4.12
C ILE A 57 6.39 1.99 -4.48
N LEU A 58 6.20 1.16 -3.47
CA LEU A 58 5.76 -0.23 -3.63
C LEU A 58 4.41 -0.39 -2.94
N VAL A 59 3.60 -1.30 -3.44
CA VAL A 59 2.30 -1.62 -2.85
C VAL A 59 2.29 -3.08 -2.44
N VAL A 60 1.56 -3.38 -1.36
CA VAL A 60 1.31 -4.74 -0.87
C VAL A 60 -0.19 -4.89 -0.63
N PHE A 61 -0.81 -5.97 -1.12
CA PHE A 61 -2.16 -6.33 -0.71
C PHE A 61 -2.14 -7.18 0.58
N GLN A 62 -2.81 -6.74 1.65
CA GLN A 62 -2.87 -7.52 2.88
C GLN A 62 -4.17 -7.31 3.66
N HIS A 63 -5.04 -8.31 3.67
CA HIS A 63 -6.25 -8.31 4.50
C HIS A 63 -6.35 -9.56 5.39
N TRP A 64 -6.38 -9.36 6.71
CA TRP A 64 -6.46 -10.42 7.73
C TRP A 64 -5.44 -11.56 7.56
N GLY A 65 -4.18 -11.22 7.25
CA GLY A 65 -3.09 -12.19 7.06
C GLY A 65 -2.76 -13.05 8.30
N GLN A 66 -3.29 -12.71 9.46
CA GLN A 66 -3.17 -13.47 10.71
C GLN A 66 -4.20 -14.60 10.84
N ARG A 67 -5.23 -14.67 9.98
CA ARG A 67 -6.33 -15.63 10.10
C ARG A 67 -6.15 -16.79 9.12
N ILE A 68 -5.84 -17.99 9.59
CA ILE A 68 -5.70 -19.18 8.72
C ILE A 68 -6.94 -19.47 7.87
N SER A 69 -8.14 -19.09 8.35
CA SER A 69 -9.38 -19.28 7.61
C SER A 69 -9.41 -18.51 6.28
N THR A 70 -8.73 -17.38 6.16
CA THR A 70 -8.67 -16.60 4.91
C THR A 70 -7.85 -17.33 3.84
N PHE A 71 -6.81 -18.06 4.24
CA PHE A 71 -6.01 -18.90 3.34
C PHE A 71 -6.71 -20.20 2.92
N ARG A 72 -7.73 -20.63 3.66
CA ARG A 72 -8.53 -21.83 3.32
C ARG A 72 -9.70 -21.53 2.39
N ASP A 73 -10.09 -20.27 2.25
CA ASP A 73 -11.12 -19.86 1.31
C ASP A 73 -10.55 -19.78 -0.11
N HIS A 74 -10.85 -20.79 -0.93
CA HIS A 74 -10.41 -20.88 -2.33
C HIS A 74 -10.87 -19.71 -3.22
N LYS A 75 -11.93 -18.99 -2.83
CA LYS A 75 -12.40 -17.81 -3.59
C LYS A 75 -11.61 -16.56 -3.25
N ARG A 76 -10.92 -16.57 -2.10
CA ARG A 76 -10.28 -15.39 -1.52
C ARG A 76 -9.19 -14.82 -2.42
N GLY A 77 -8.31 -15.68 -2.96
CA GLY A 77 -7.22 -15.22 -3.83
C GLY A 77 -7.71 -14.44 -5.05
N LYS A 78 -8.81 -14.88 -5.69
CA LYS A 78 -9.42 -14.17 -6.81
C LYS A 78 -10.03 -12.84 -6.38
N ALA A 79 -10.73 -12.81 -5.24
CA ALA A 79 -11.33 -11.59 -4.70
C ALA A 79 -10.28 -10.54 -4.32
N ASP A 80 -9.19 -10.98 -3.66
CA ASP A 80 -8.06 -10.13 -3.28
C ASP A 80 -7.37 -9.55 -4.52
N ALA A 81 -7.11 -10.37 -5.54
CA ALA A 81 -6.52 -9.91 -6.80
C ALA A 81 -7.40 -8.89 -7.55
N ILE A 82 -8.71 -9.12 -7.65
CA ILE A 82 -9.64 -8.18 -8.28
C ILE A 82 -9.65 -6.84 -7.54
N ARG A 83 -9.70 -6.88 -6.20
CA ARG A 83 -9.67 -5.67 -5.37
C ARG A 83 -8.35 -4.93 -5.51
N ALA A 84 -7.23 -5.63 -5.47
CA ALA A 84 -5.89 -5.09 -5.65
C ALA A 84 -5.76 -4.36 -7.00
N LEU A 85 -6.22 -4.98 -8.08
CA LEU A 85 -6.19 -4.38 -9.43
C LEU A 85 -7.08 -3.14 -9.55
N THR A 86 -8.25 -3.17 -8.90
CA THR A 86 -9.15 -2.00 -8.85
C THR A 86 -8.47 -0.83 -8.14
N LEU A 87 -7.87 -1.09 -6.97
CA LEU A 87 -7.14 -0.06 -6.21
C LEU A 87 -5.90 0.45 -6.95
N ALA A 88 -5.15 -0.44 -7.63
CA ALA A 88 -4.00 -0.06 -8.45
C ALA A 88 -4.41 0.91 -9.56
N HIS A 89 -5.52 0.61 -10.24
CA HIS A 89 -6.11 1.51 -11.23
C HIS A 89 -6.50 2.86 -10.59
N ASP A 90 -7.25 2.84 -9.48
CA ASP A 90 -7.78 4.04 -8.83
C ASP A 90 -6.67 4.98 -8.33
N VAL A 91 -5.56 4.44 -7.85
CA VAL A 91 -4.41 5.26 -7.45
C VAL A 91 -3.51 5.65 -8.63
N GLY A 92 -3.77 5.16 -9.85
CA GLY A 92 -2.93 5.45 -11.02
C GLY A 92 -1.56 4.78 -10.97
N GLN A 93 -1.48 3.56 -10.42
CA GLN A 93 -0.28 2.75 -10.44
C GLN A 93 0.09 2.37 -11.89
N PRO A 94 1.37 2.49 -12.30
CA PRO A 94 1.78 2.18 -13.68
C PRO A 94 1.49 0.72 -14.08
N VAL A 95 0.98 0.52 -15.30
CA VAL A 95 0.75 -0.80 -15.88
C VAL A 95 2.07 -1.58 -15.96
N GLY A 96 2.04 -2.86 -15.57
CA GLY A 96 3.21 -3.74 -15.55
C GLY A 96 4.03 -3.66 -14.26
N SER A 97 3.67 -2.80 -13.31
CA SER A 97 4.24 -2.83 -11.96
C SER A 97 3.58 -3.90 -11.08
N ALA A 98 4.32 -4.40 -10.08
CA ALA A 98 3.84 -5.42 -9.16
C ALA A 98 2.96 -4.85 -8.03
N ILE A 99 2.14 -5.72 -7.46
CA ILE A 99 1.39 -5.55 -6.20
C ILE A 99 1.75 -6.71 -5.29
#